data_AF-A0A7S4L8U8-F1
#
_entry.id   AF-A0A7S4L8U8-F1
#
_cell.length_a   1.000
_cell.length_b   1.000
_cell.length_c   1.000
_cell.angle_alpha   90.00
_cell.angle_beta   90.00
_cell.angle_gamma   90.00
#
_symmetry.space_group_name_H-M   'P 1'
#
loop_
_entity.id
_entity.type
_entity.pdbx_description
1 polymer ?
#
loop_
_entity_poly.entity_id
_entity_poly.type
_entity_poly.pdbx_seq_one_letter_code
_entity_poly.pdbx_strand_id
1 'polypeptide(L)'
;WIKFHFPLLPFGLFQKLLRSKKIGVFRKERALKSHQPKLGRLRPNDRIQLNEKIAFPSYFTNYKGDQKKKKVDLEDHETKQAVKNLKKSVIFENDEILVLNKPPGLSVQGGTGIKTSIQDIINSGGVFGKK
;
A
#
# COMPACT_ATOMS: atom_id res chain seq x y z
N TRP A 1 6.09 12.43 16.01
CA TRP A 1 6.71 13.46 15.14
C TRP A 1 6.30 13.28 13.68
N ILE A 2 6.77 12.27 12.93
CA ILE A 2 6.49 12.18 11.47
C ILE A 2 4.99 12.07 11.13
N LYS A 3 4.21 11.23 11.84
CA LYS A 3 2.76 11.15 11.66
C LYS A 3 2.04 12.49 11.91
N PHE A 4 2.59 13.33 12.77
CA PHE A 4 2.04 14.65 13.09
C PHE A 4 2.37 15.67 11.98
N HIS A 5 3.59 15.67 11.46
CA HIS A 5 4.03 16.58 10.39
C HIS A 5 3.62 16.15 8.97
N PHE A 6 3.43 14.84 8.75
CA PHE A 6 3.02 14.27 7.45
C PHE A 6 1.83 13.30 7.66
N PRO A 7 0.62 13.82 7.94
CA PRO A 7 -0.54 12.98 8.25
C PRO A 7 -0.96 12.06 7.09
N LEU A 8 -0.76 12.52 5.85
CA LEU A 8 -1.14 11.80 4.63
C LEU A 8 -0.20 10.66 4.26
N LEU A 9 0.95 10.53 4.93
CA LEU A 9 1.98 9.54 4.61
C LEU A 9 1.59 8.14 5.11
N PRO A 10 1.43 7.13 4.23
CA PRO A 10 1.24 5.75 4.67
C PRO A 10 2.44 5.23 5.44
N PHE A 11 2.17 4.50 6.53
CA PHE A 11 3.22 3.92 7.38
C PHE A 11 4.15 2.97 6.61
N GLY A 12 3.61 2.14 5.70
CA GLY A 12 4.43 1.25 4.87
C GLY A 12 5.40 2.00 3.95
N LEU A 13 4.96 3.13 3.37
CA LEU A 13 5.84 3.98 2.57
C LEU A 13 6.93 4.60 3.43
N PHE A 14 6.58 5.09 4.62
CA PHE A 14 7.55 5.61 5.58
C PHE A 14 8.62 4.57 5.95
N GLN A 15 8.22 3.35 6.31
CA GLN A 15 9.14 2.25 6.61
C GLN A 15 10.06 1.92 5.43
N LYS A 16 9.52 1.91 4.20
CA LYS A 16 10.30 1.71 2.97
C LYS A 16 11.36 2.80 2.80
N LEU A 17 11.04 4.04 3.12
CA LEU A 17 11.95 5.18 3.00
C LEU A 17 13.07 5.15 4.05
N LEU A 18 12.74 4.76 5.29
CA LEU A 18 13.74 4.52 6.34
C LEU A 18 14.72 3.40 5.92
N ARG A 19 14.19 2.28 5.40
CA ARG A 19 15.02 1.14 4.96
C ARG A 19 15.90 1.48 3.76
N SER A 20 15.40 2.29 2.83
CA SER A 20 16.15 2.76 1.65
C SER A 20 17.05 3.98 1.93
N LYS A 21 17.16 4.43 3.19
CA LYS A 21 17.99 5.59 3.62
C LYS A 21 17.63 6.91 2.91
N LYS A 22 16.42 7.02 2.37
CA LYS A 22 15.91 8.26 1.76
C LYS A 22 15.46 9.28 2.81
N ILE A 23 15.08 8.80 3.99
CA ILE A 23 14.84 9.60 5.19
C ILE A 23 15.95 9.28 6.18
N GLY A 24 16.52 10.31 6.78
CA GLY A 24 17.58 10.17 7.76
C GLY A 24 17.72 11.40 8.63
N VAL A 25 18.76 11.39 9.48
CA VAL A 25 19.03 12.46 10.45
C VAL A 25 20.48 12.91 10.34
N PHE A 26 20.68 14.22 10.37
CA PHE A 26 22.01 14.82 10.52
C PHE A 26 22.31 14.95 12.01
N ARG A 27 23.22 14.11 12.50
CA ARG A 27 23.68 14.11 13.89
C ARG A 27 25.02 14.84 14.01
N LYS A 28 25.14 15.78 14.95
CA LYS A 28 26.37 16.55 15.19
C LYS A 28 27.59 15.64 15.44
N GLU A 29 27.41 14.57 16.21
CA GLU A 29 28.47 13.60 16.54
C GLU A 29 29.10 12.91 15.31
N ARG A 30 28.32 12.71 14.24
CA ARG A 30 28.84 12.12 13.00
C ARG A 30 29.50 13.15 12.09
N ALA A 31 29.06 14.41 12.16
CA ALA A 31 29.69 15.50 11.44
C ALA A 31 31.09 15.81 11.98
N LEU A 32 31.34 15.57 13.27
CA LEU A 32 32.67 15.74 13.88
C LEU A 32 33.69 14.67 13.45
N LYS A 33 33.23 13.48 13.03
CA LYS A 33 34.11 12.35 12.62
C LYS A 33 34.41 12.30 11.12
N SER A 34 33.81 13.16 10.30
CA SER A 34 33.97 13.13 8.85
C SER A 34 33.96 14.54 8.27
N HIS A 35 34.87 14.84 7.34
CA HIS A 35 34.97 16.14 6.66
C HIS A 35 33.68 16.59 5.95
N GLN A 36 32.73 15.66 5.72
CA GLN A 36 31.43 15.97 5.13
C GLN A 36 30.29 15.39 5.99
N PRO A 37 29.22 16.16 6.27
CA PRO A 37 28.07 15.69 7.02
C PRO A 37 27.31 14.63 6.21
N LYS A 38 27.38 13.37 6.65
CA LYS A 38 26.63 12.26 6.03
C LYS A 38 25.25 12.11 6.66
N LEU A 39 24.25 11.78 5.83
CA LEU A 39 22.92 11.47 6.30
C LEU A 39 22.93 10.18 7.15
N GLY A 40 22.57 10.30 8.42
CA GLY A 40 22.50 9.18 9.35
C GLY A 40 21.24 8.34 9.12
N ARG A 41 21.40 7.01 9.17
CA ARG A 41 20.25 6.08 9.17
C ARG A 41 19.39 6.32 10.42
N LEU A 42 18.10 6.53 10.21
CA LEU A 42 17.10 6.63 11.26
C LEU A 42 16.34 5.30 11.38
N ARG A 43 16.13 4.80 12.60
CA ARG A 43 15.31 3.62 12.89
C ARG A 43 13.93 4.07 13.41
N PRO A 44 12.87 3.25 13.26
CA PRO A 44 11.54 3.62 13.73
C PRO A 44 11.47 3.97 15.22
N ASN A 45 12.30 3.35 16.06
CA ASN A 45 12.32 3.56 17.51
C ASN A 45 13.39 4.57 17.96
N ASP A 46 14.10 5.22 17.02
CA ASP A 46 15.08 6.25 17.38
C ASP A 46 14.36 7.50 17.90
N ARG A 47 14.82 7.99 19.06
CA ARG A 47 14.37 9.28 19.59
C ARG A 47 15.18 10.39 18.95
N ILE A 48 14.48 11.43 18.49
CA ILE A 48 15.09 12.64 17.90
C ILE A 48 15.47 13.57 19.05
N GLN A 49 16.69 14.10 19.03
CA GLN A 49 17.18 15.06 20.01
C GLN A 49 16.99 16.51 19.54
N LEU A 50 17.03 17.43 20.51
CA LEU A 50 16.99 18.87 20.22
C LEU A 50 18.17 19.25 19.31
N ASN A 51 17.91 20.07 18.28
CA ASN A 51 18.87 20.50 17.25
C ASN A 51 19.30 19.44 16.22
N GLU A 52 18.70 18.24 16.20
CA GLU A 52 18.87 17.31 15.09
C GLU A 52 18.00 17.72 13.89
N LYS A 53 18.57 17.64 12.67
CA LYS A 53 17.85 17.92 11.43
C LYS A 53 17.46 16.62 10.74
N ILE A 54 16.18 16.45 10.44
CA ILE A 54 15.67 15.29 9.70
C ILE A 54 15.59 15.67 8.22
N ALA A 55 16.18 14.85 7.36
CA ALA A 55 16.12 15.03 5.92
C ALA A 55 14.97 14.21 5.33
N PHE A 56 14.21 14.84 4.45
CA PHE A 56 13.18 14.22 3.63
C PHE A 56 13.46 14.50 2.16
N PRO A 57 13.08 13.59 1.24
CA PRO A 57 13.14 13.87 -0.19
C PRO A 57 12.26 15.07 -0.59
N SER A 58 12.70 15.92 -1.52
CA SER A 58 12.00 17.18 -1.84
C SER A 58 10.53 17.01 -2.28
N TYR A 59 10.19 15.88 -2.92
CA TYR A 59 8.83 15.56 -3.34
C TYR A 59 7.85 15.26 -2.18
N PHE A 60 8.33 15.21 -0.92
CA PHE A 60 7.49 14.93 0.23
C PHE A 60 6.68 16.12 0.75
N THR A 61 7.16 17.33 0.49
CA THR A 61 6.51 18.58 0.92
C THR A 61 5.08 18.69 0.39
N ASN A 62 4.85 18.15 -0.81
CA ASN A 62 3.54 18.12 -1.48
C ASN A 62 2.96 16.69 -1.58
N TYR A 63 3.32 15.78 -0.68
CA TYR A 63 2.77 14.42 -0.71
C TYR A 63 1.28 14.43 -0.36
N LYS A 64 0.42 14.29 -1.38
CA LYS A 64 -1.05 14.34 -1.24
C LYS A 64 -1.71 13.03 -0.85
N GLY A 65 -0.93 11.96 -0.59
CA GLY A 65 -1.48 10.63 -0.34
C GLY A 65 -2.02 10.01 -1.62
N ASP A 66 -1.30 9.04 -2.19
CA ASP A 66 -1.83 8.29 -3.32
C ASP A 66 -2.70 7.15 -2.77
N GLN A 67 -3.96 7.47 -2.46
CA GLN A 67 -4.99 6.50 -2.08
C GLN A 67 -5.69 5.99 -3.35
N LYS A 68 -4.94 5.64 -4.39
CA LYS A 68 -5.51 4.92 -5.52
C LYS A 68 -5.85 3.51 -5.04
N LYS A 69 -7.08 3.34 -4.54
CA LYS A 69 -7.70 2.03 -4.44
C LYS A 69 -7.63 1.43 -5.84
N LYS A 70 -7.09 0.22 -5.94
CA LYS A 70 -7.04 -0.54 -7.18
C LYS A 70 -8.48 -0.72 -7.65
N LYS A 71 -8.87 0.03 -8.70
CA LYS A 71 -10.17 -0.15 -9.34
C LYS A 71 -10.04 -1.32 -10.30
N VAL A 72 -10.91 -2.30 -10.15
CA VAL A 72 -11.10 -3.34 -11.16
C VAL A 72 -11.87 -2.73 -12.30
N ASP A 73 -11.34 -2.86 -13.50
CA ASP A 73 -12.09 -2.55 -14.70
C ASP A 73 -13.00 -3.73 -15.02
N LEU A 74 -14.30 -3.61 -14.70
CA LEU A 74 -15.28 -4.64 -15.02
C LEU A 74 -15.59 -4.73 -16.51
N GLU A 75 -15.19 -3.73 -17.30
CA GLU A 75 -15.42 -3.73 -18.75
C GLU A 75 -14.32 -4.47 -19.52
N ASP A 76 -13.16 -4.66 -18.91
CA ASP A 76 -12.05 -5.45 -19.45
C ASP A 76 -12.47 -6.89 -19.79
N HIS A 77 -12.01 -7.39 -20.94
CA HIS A 77 -12.42 -8.69 -21.47
C HIS A 77 -12.00 -9.85 -20.55
N GLU A 78 -10.76 -9.83 -20.03
CA GLU A 78 -10.27 -10.87 -19.11
C GLU A 78 -11.10 -10.87 -17.82
N THR A 79 -11.39 -9.68 -17.31
CA THR A 79 -12.19 -9.49 -16.09
C THR A 79 -13.65 -9.92 -16.27
N LYS A 80 -14.30 -9.60 -17.39
CA LYS A 80 -15.64 -10.09 -17.71
C LYS A 80 -15.69 -11.61 -17.74
N GLN A 81 -14.70 -12.25 -18.34
CA GLN A 81 -14.63 -13.70 -18.40
C GLN A 81 -14.41 -14.29 -17.00
N ALA A 82 -13.54 -13.69 -16.19
CA ALA A 82 -13.34 -14.08 -14.80
C ALA A 82 -14.63 -13.95 -13.97
N VAL A 83 -15.39 -12.86 -14.13
CA VAL A 83 -16.68 -12.65 -13.47
C VAL A 83 -17.69 -13.72 -13.89
N LYS A 84 -17.81 -14.02 -15.19
CA LYS A 84 -18.70 -15.08 -15.69
C LYS A 84 -18.35 -16.45 -15.11
N ASN A 85 -17.06 -16.78 -15.08
CA ASN A 85 -16.58 -18.04 -14.52
C ASN A 85 -16.83 -18.11 -13.01
N LEU A 86 -16.60 -17.01 -12.29
CA LEU A 86 -16.83 -16.94 -10.86
C LEU A 86 -18.31 -17.09 -10.52
N LYS A 87 -19.22 -16.46 -11.27
CA LYS A 87 -20.68 -16.61 -11.11
C LYS A 87 -21.14 -18.07 -11.31
N LYS A 88 -20.57 -18.77 -12.29
CA LYS A 88 -20.86 -20.21 -12.51
C LYS A 88 -20.35 -21.10 -11.37
N SER A 89 -19.39 -20.61 -10.59
CA SER A 89 -18.76 -21.36 -9.51
C SER A 89 -19.41 -21.15 -8.15
N VAL A 90 -20.46 -20.33 -8.06
CA VAL A 90 -21.20 -20.09 -6.81
C VAL A 90 -21.94 -21.37 -6.42
N ILE A 91 -21.70 -21.82 -5.18
CA ILE A 91 -22.38 -22.95 -4.54
C ILE A 91 -23.58 -22.43 -3.75
N PHE A 92 -23.40 -21.32 -3.04
CA PHE A 92 -24.43 -20.72 -2.19
C PHE A 92 -24.21 -19.21 -2.10
N GLU A 93 -25.28 -18.43 -2.07
CA GLU A 93 -25.26 -16.97 -1.94
C GLU A 93 -26.49 -16.51 -1.15
N ASN A 94 -26.26 -15.73 -0.10
CA ASN A 94 -27.28 -14.96 0.62
C ASN A 94 -26.68 -13.60 1.06
N ASP A 95 -27.42 -12.85 1.89
CA ASP A 95 -27.02 -11.51 2.33
C ASP A 95 -25.79 -11.48 3.25
N GLU A 96 -25.42 -12.62 3.84
CA GLU A 96 -24.34 -12.71 4.82
C GLU A 96 -23.11 -13.46 4.30
N ILE A 97 -23.32 -14.50 3.48
CA ILE A 97 -22.29 -15.43 3.05
C ILE A 97 -22.39 -15.74 1.55
N LEU A 98 -21.22 -15.84 0.94
CA LEU A 98 -21.01 -16.30 -0.42
C LEU A 98 -20.09 -17.52 -0.37
N VAL A 99 -20.58 -18.68 -0.77
CA VAL A 99 -19.81 -19.92 -0.90
C VAL A 99 -19.60 -20.20 -2.38
N LEU A 100 -18.34 -20.36 -2.77
CA LEU A 100 -17.95 -20.57 -4.16
C LEU A 100 -16.91 -21.70 -4.27
N ASN A 101 -17.02 -22.51 -5.31
CA ASN A 101 -15.99 -23.44 -5.71
C ASN A 101 -14.91 -22.69 -6.48
N LYS A 102 -13.82 -22.30 -5.82
CA LYS A 102 -12.81 -21.43 -6.42
C LYS A 102 -12.35 -21.94 -7.81
N PRO A 103 -12.51 -21.14 -8.88
CA PRO A 103 -12.03 -21.53 -10.20
C PRO A 103 -10.49 -21.53 -10.27
N PRO A 104 -9.89 -22.39 -11.10
CA PRO A 104 -8.45 -22.34 -11.37
C PRO A 104 -8.08 -21.02 -12.07
N GLY A 105 -6.84 -20.57 -11.87
CA GLY A 105 -6.31 -19.37 -12.52
C GLY A 105 -6.77 -18.02 -11.93
N LEU A 106 -7.78 -17.99 -11.04
CA LEU A 106 -8.21 -16.75 -10.38
C LEU A 106 -7.70 -16.69 -8.93
N SER A 107 -6.91 -15.68 -8.57
CA SER A 107 -6.37 -15.57 -7.20
C SER A 107 -7.45 -15.22 -6.18
N VAL A 108 -7.33 -15.72 -4.93
CA VAL A 108 -8.26 -15.37 -3.84
C VAL A 108 -8.14 -13.89 -3.49
N GLN A 109 -6.93 -13.46 -3.18
CA GLN A 109 -6.58 -12.09 -2.83
C GLN A 109 -5.69 -11.47 -3.92
N GLY A 110 -5.77 -10.14 -4.05
CA GLY A 110 -4.82 -9.37 -4.84
C GLY A 110 -3.39 -9.45 -4.29
N GLY A 111 -2.43 -8.99 -5.09
CA GLY A 111 -1.01 -9.00 -4.76
C GLY A 111 -0.17 -8.40 -5.87
N THR A 112 1.14 -8.37 -5.68
CA THR A 112 2.08 -7.87 -6.70
C THR A 112 1.93 -8.68 -8.00
N GLY A 113 1.63 -8.01 -9.12
CA GLY A 113 1.45 -8.66 -10.42
C GLY A 113 0.07 -9.27 -10.68
N ILE A 114 -0.81 -9.31 -9.67
CA ILE A 114 -2.19 -9.82 -9.84
C ILE A 114 -3.08 -8.68 -10.33
N LYS A 115 -3.57 -8.77 -11.57
CA LYS A 115 -4.50 -7.79 -12.15
C LYS A 115 -5.90 -7.89 -11.56
N THR A 116 -6.47 -9.09 -11.49
CA THR A 116 -7.84 -9.34 -10.99
C THR A 116 -7.84 -10.53 -10.04
N SER A 117 -8.54 -10.40 -8.91
CA SER A 117 -8.73 -11.47 -7.91
C SER A 117 -10.20 -11.58 -7.50
N ILE A 118 -10.57 -12.66 -6.82
CA ILE A 118 -11.92 -12.87 -6.27
C ILE A 118 -12.28 -11.71 -5.33
N GLN A 119 -11.38 -11.35 -4.42
CA GLN A 119 -11.57 -10.21 -3.52
C GLN A 119 -11.79 -8.90 -4.29
N ASP A 120 -11.01 -8.68 -5.35
CA ASP A 120 -11.12 -7.45 -6.16
C ASP A 120 -12.49 -7.39 -6.86
N ILE A 121 -12.97 -8.51 -7.41
CA ILE A 121 -14.29 -8.62 -8.07
C ILE A 121 -15.42 -8.38 -7.05
N ILE A 122 -15.38 -9.01 -5.87
CA ILE A 122 -16.40 -8.83 -4.84
C ILE A 122 -16.43 -7.37 -4.36
N ASN A 123 -15.26 -6.79 -4.11
CA ASN A 123 -15.14 -5.40 -3.64
C ASN A 123 -15.52 -4.35 -4.70
N SER A 124 -15.56 -4.72 -5.98
CA SER A 124 -15.94 -3.80 -7.07
C SER A 124 -17.43 -3.42 -7.03
N GLY A 125 -18.26 -4.21 -6.32
CA GLY A 125 -19.69 -3.97 -6.16
C GLY A 125 -20.52 -4.37 -7.39
N GLY A 126 -21.77 -4.76 -7.17
CA GLY A 126 -22.74 -5.03 -8.24
C GLY A 126 -22.60 -6.37 -8.97
N VAL A 127 -21.66 -7.23 -8.55
CA VAL A 127 -21.46 -8.57 -9.14
C VAL A 127 -22.24 -9.66 -8.40
N PHE A 128 -22.26 -9.58 -7.06
CA PHE A 128 -22.92 -10.49 -6.11
C PHE A 128 -23.72 -9.65 -5.10
N GLY A 129 -24.75 -10.24 -4.47
CA GLY A 129 -25.58 -9.57 -3.45
C GLY A 129 -26.67 -8.64 -4.00
N LYS A 130 -27.18 -8.90 -5.21
CA LYS A 130 -28.43 -8.28 -5.70
C LYS A 130 -29.56 -9.32 -5.67
N LYS A 131 -30.20 -9.49 -4.51
CA LYS A 131 -31.58 -9.94 -4.40
C LYS A 131 -32.28 -9.11 -3.34
#